data_AF-A0A8C6UZP7-F1
#
_entry.id   AF-A0A8C6UZP7-F1
#
_cell.length_a   1.000
_cell.length_b   1.000
_cell.length_c   1.000
_cell.angle_alpha   90.00
_cell.angle_beta   90.00
_cell.angle_gamma   90.00
#
_symmetry.space_group_name_H-M   'P 1'
#
loop_
_entity.id
_entity.type
_entity.pdbx_description
1 polymer ?
#
loop_
_entity_poly.entity_id
_entity_poly.type
_entity_poly.pdbx_seq_one_letter_code
_entity_poly.pdbx_strand_id
1 'polypeptide(L)'
;SHSDPRGEGEASVSPPLPLNLWLSSGVHGSKMFGSHCCRLYIPVPVEYMKYICNVSVFKPVHLLGLFPNCVMSCVLNDTVNVMSFLGIRPPILNGPMHPRPLVALLDGRDCTVEMPILKDVATVAFCDAQSTQEIHEKVLNEAVAALLYHTITLSRDDLEKFKGLRVIVRIGSGFDNVDVKAAAELGIAVCNVPASSVEETADTSLCLILNLYRRVTWMHQALREGTRASSVEQIREVAGGAARIRGETLGIIGLGRVGQAVALRAKAFGFGVIFYDPYLPDGVERSLGLQRMATLQDLLIHSDCVSLHCSLNEHNHHLINDFTIKQMRQGAFLVNTSRGGLVDEKALAQALKEGRIRGAALDVHETEPFSFSTGPLKDAPNLICTPHTSWYSEQASVEAREEAAREVRRAITGRIPDSLKNCVNKEYLMAASQWPSMEAATVHPELNGATYRFPPGLINVAAAGGLPGAGTGVDSLVSGMAHGITPVTHPPHAPSPGQPTKAEADRDIPSDQ
;
A
#
# COMPACT_ATOMS: atom_id res chain seq x y z
N SER A 1 -61.41 8.99 -40.88
CA SER A 1 -61.94 9.24 -42.24
C SER A 1 -61.15 8.39 -43.21
N HIS A 2 -61.85 7.42 -43.83
CA HIS A 2 -61.63 6.78 -45.14
C HIS A 2 -60.19 6.48 -45.59
N SER A 3 -59.83 5.28 -46.08
CA SER A 3 -60.60 4.17 -46.61
C SER A 3 -59.59 3.08 -47.03
N ASP A 4 -59.76 1.85 -46.52
CA ASP A 4 -59.93 0.57 -47.24
C ASP A 4 -59.68 0.50 -48.77
N PRO A 5 -59.51 -0.68 -49.42
CA PRO A 5 -59.53 -2.06 -48.88
C PRO A 5 -58.66 -3.14 -49.62
N ARG A 6 -58.81 -4.41 -49.16
CA ARG A 6 -58.74 -5.71 -49.89
C ARG A 6 -57.36 -6.28 -50.26
N GLY A 7 -57.03 -7.56 -50.00
CA GLY A 7 -57.81 -8.68 -49.46
C GLY A 7 -57.00 -9.99 -49.39
N GLU A 8 -57.59 -10.97 -48.68
CA GLU A 8 -57.53 -12.45 -48.83
C GLU A 8 -56.14 -13.14 -48.79
N GLY A 9 -55.86 -14.26 -48.13
CA GLY A 9 -56.62 -15.29 -47.42
C GLY A 9 -55.76 -16.57 -47.33
N GLU A 10 -55.78 -17.25 -46.18
CA GLU A 10 -55.53 -18.70 -45.90
C GLU A 10 -54.15 -19.39 -46.07
N ALA A 11 -53.54 -19.66 -44.90
CA ALA A 11 -53.13 -20.96 -44.29
C ALA A 11 -52.64 -22.19 -45.10
N SER A 12 -51.46 -22.73 -44.70
CA SER A 12 -51.09 -24.15 -44.39
C SER A 12 -49.55 -24.27 -44.40
N VAL A 13 -48.77 -24.69 -43.39
CA VAL A 13 -48.71 -25.86 -42.47
C VAL A 13 -48.06 -27.13 -43.10
N SER A 14 -46.73 -27.24 -42.89
CA SER A 14 -45.90 -28.44 -42.58
C SER A 14 -45.23 -29.27 -43.73
N PRO A 15 -44.33 -30.26 -43.45
CA PRO A 15 -42.88 -30.34 -43.82
C PRO A 15 -42.61 -31.65 -44.65
N PRO A 16 -41.57 -32.54 -44.48
CA PRO A 16 -40.15 -32.49 -44.07
C PRO A 16 -39.15 -33.26 -45.01
N LEU A 17 -37.83 -33.29 -44.67
CA LEU A 17 -36.76 -34.32 -45.00
C LEU A 17 -36.30 -34.52 -46.48
N PRO A 18 -35.23 -35.30 -46.84
CA PRO A 18 -34.24 -36.10 -46.05
C PRO A 18 -32.73 -36.06 -46.49
N LEU A 19 -31.90 -36.63 -45.60
CA LEU A 19 -30.69 -37.50 -45.70
C LEU A 19 -29.98 -37.79 -47.07
N ASN A 20 -28.64 -37.88 -47.08
CA ASN A 20 -27.89 -39.15 -46.86
C ASN A 20 -26.35 -39.05 -47.01
N LEU A 21 -25.66 -39.84 -46.16
CA LEU A 21 -24.25 -40.24 -46.20
C LEU A 21 -23.92 -41.04 -47.47
N TRP A 22 -22.63 -41.07 -47.88
CA TRP A 22 -21.94 -42.29 -48.33
C TRP A 22 -20.42 -42.20 -48.04
N LEU A 23 -19.85 -43.32 -47.59
CA LEU A 23 -18.46 -43.57 -47.19
C LEU A 23 -17.81 -44.50 -48.22
N SER A 24 -16.53 -44.29 -48.58
CA SER A 24 -15.54 -45.29 -49.10
C SER A 24 -14.35 -44.52 -49.71
N SER A 25 -13.20 -44.40 -49.04
CA SER A 25 -12.02 -45.30 -48.99
C SER A 25 -11.01 -45.10 -50.13
N GLY A 26 -9.74 -44.83 -49.78
CA GLY A 26 -8.64 -44.59 -50.71
C GLY A 26 -7.36 -44.12 -50.01
N VAL A 27 -6.57 -45.09 -49.56
CA VAL A 27 -5.25 -44.99 -48.92
C VAL A 27 -4.22 -44.34 -49.86
N HIS A 28 -3.36 -43.44 -49.36
CA HIS A 28 -1.90 -43.39 -49.60
C HIS A 28 -1.25 -42.50 -48.53
N GLY A 29 -0.29 -43.07 -47.81
CA GLY A 29 0.35 -42.43 -46.66
C GLY A 29 1.52 -41.51 -47.03
N SER A 30 1.84 -40.61 -46.12
CA SER A 30 3.21 -40.27 -45.76
C SER A 30 3.23 -39.62 -44.37
N LYS A 31 4.01 -40.25 -43.50
CA LYS A 31 4.30 -39.84 -42.12
C LYS A 31 5.18 -38.57 -42.10
N MET A 32 4.94 -37.67 -41.16
CA MET A 32 5.97 -37.20 -40.22
C MET A 32 5.35 -36.47 -39.02
N PHE A 33 6.10 -36.54 -37.92
CA PHE A 33 5.74 -36.37 -36.51
C PHE A 33 5.53 -34.92 -36.04
N GLY A 34 4.81 -34.75 -34.92
CA GLY A 34 4.88 -33.55 -34.09
C GLY A 34 3.73 -33.35 -33.11
N SER A 35 3.75 -34.08 -32.00
CA SER A 35 2.68 -34.28 -31.01
C SER A 35 2.09 -33.02 -30.35
N HIS A 36 0.75 -32.93 -30.37
CA HIS A 36 -0.05 -32.21 -29.38
C HIS A 36 -0.38 -33.16 -28.21
N CYS A 37 -0.20 -32.69 -26.98
CA CYS A 37 -0.72 -33.35 -25.79
C CYS A 37 -1.87 -32.50 -25.22
N CYS A 38 -3.09 -32.86 -25.62
CA CYS A 38 -4.33 -32.39 -24.98
C CYS A 38 -4.43 -33.01 -23.58
N ARG A 39 -4.58 -32.16 -22.57
CA ARG A 39 -4.79 -32.58 -21.18
C ARG A 39 -6.29 -32.84 -20.98
N LEU A 40 -6.65 -34.12 -20.88
CA LEU A 40 -8.00 -34.58 -20.54
C LEU A 40 -8.32 -34.21 -19.08
N TYR A 41 -9.44 -33.53 -18.87
CA TYR A 41 -10.09 -33.36 -17.57
C TYR A 41 -10.90 -34.63 -17.25
N ILE A 42 -10.66 -35.21 -16.08
CA ILE A 42 -11.53 -36.25 -15.49
C ILE A 42 -12.00 -35.72 -14.12
N PRO A 43 -13.31 -35.67 -13.83
CA PRO A 43 -13.83 -35.28 -12.52
C PRO A 43 -13.84 -36.49 -11.57
N VAL A 44 -13.40 -36.31 -10.33
CA VAL A 44 -13.52 -37.31 -9.26
C VAL A 44 -14.47 -36.75 -8.19
N PRO A 45 -15.54 -37.49 -7.78
CA PRO A 45 -16.47 -37.02 -6.76
C PRO A 45 -15.91 -37.10 -5.34
N VAL A 46 -16.41 -36.19 -4.51
CA VAL A 46 -16.20 -36.05 -3.07
C VAL A 46 -16.88 -37.19 -2.32
N GLU A 47 -16.16 -37.95 -1.48
CA GLU A 47 -16.68 -38.44 -0.19
C GLU A 47 -15.63 -39.14 0.71
N TYR A 48 -15.76 -38.92 2.03
CA TYR A 48 -15.15 -39.61 3.18
C TYR A 48 -13.64 -39.51 3.45
N MET A 49 -13.25 -38.67 4.43
CA MET A 49 -12.22 -39.08 5.39
C MET A 49 -12.40 -38.43 6.78
N LYS A 50 -12.64 -39.29 7.77
CA LYS A 50 -12.59 -39.00 9.20
C LYS A 50 -11.74 -40.12 9.83
N TYR A 51 -10.85 -39.73 10.74
CA TYR A 51 -10.10 -40.52 11.73
C TYR A 51 -8.68 -41.08 11.42
N ILE A 52 -7.71 -40.35 12.01
CA ILE A 52 -6.64 -40.76 12.95
C ILE A 52 -5.36 -41.48 12.44
N CYS A 53 -4.25 -40.78 12.74
CA CYS A 53 -2.89 -41.19 13.09
C CYS A 53 -2.41 -42.61 12.75
N ASN A 54 -1.31 -42.68 12.00
CA ASN A 54 -0.13 -43.32 12.56
C ASN A 54 1.19 -42.84 11.93
N VAL A 55 2.15 -42.63 12.82
CA VAL A 55 3.56 -42.34 12.58
C VAL A 55 4.20 -43.57 11.93
N SER A 56 5.03 -43.39 10.90
CA SER A 56 6.02 -44.39 10.53
C SER A 56 7.30 -43.76 9.97
N VAL A 57 8.37 -44.18 10.62
CA VAL A 57 9.77 -43.75 10.56
C VAL A 57 10.41 -44.27 9.27
N PHE A 58 11.09 -43.40 8.52
CA PHE A 58 12.01 -43.82 7.46
C PHE A 58 13.46 -43.78 7.98
N LYS A 59 14.11 -44.96 7.98
CA LYS A 59 15.57 -45.10 8.12
C LYS A 59 16.23 -45.06 6.72
N PRO A 60 17.42 -44.46 6.58
CA PRO A 60 18.16 -44.43 5.32
C PRO A 60 19.07 -45.66 5.15
N VAL A 61 19.21 -46.12 3.89
CA VAL A 61 20.12 -47.18 3.45
C VAL A 61 21.44 -46.55 3.01
N HIS A 62 22.55 -47.05 3.56
CA HIS A 62 23.93 -46.73 3.18
C HIS A 62 24.31 -47.37 1.85
N LEU A 63 25.04 -46.63 0.99
CA LEU A 63 25.88 -47.17 -0.06
C LEU A 63 27.30 -46.63 0.10
N LEU A 64 28.26 -47.53 0.22
CA LEU A 64 29.70 -47.31 0.38
C LEU A 64 30.43 -47.47 -0.97
N GLY A 65 31.50 -46.67 -1.16
CA GLY A 65 32.52 -46.84 -2.22
C GLY A 65 33.39 -45.59 -2.35
N LEU A 66 34.42 -45.44 -1.50
CA LEU A 66 35.86 -45.68 -1.79
C LEU A 66 36.57 -44.58 -2.60
N PHE A 67 37.38 -43.75 -1.93
CA PHE A 67 38.74 -43.32 -2.33
C PHE A 67 39.50 -42.80 -1.07
N PRO A 68 40.80 -43.13 -0.87
CA PRO A 68 41.54 -42.84 0.36
C PRO A 68 42.36 -41.53 0.28
N ASN A 69 42.80 -41.05 1.44
CA ASN A 69 43.80 -40.00 1.72
C ASN A 69 43.25 -38.64 2.21
N CYS A 70 42.95 -38.55 3.51
CA CYS A 70 43.25 -37.37 4.35
C CYS A 70 43.01 -37.73 5.82
N VAL A 71 44.03 -38.27 6.49
CA VAL A 71 44.06 -38.43 7.95
C VAL A 71 45.32 -37.74 8.44
N MET A 72 45.20 -36.52 8.93
CA MET A 72 45.93 -36.01 10.11
C MET A 72 45.45 -34.58 10.39
N SER A 73 44.44 -34.42 11.27
CA SER A 73 44.20 -33.24 12.13
C SER A 73 42.74 -33.22 12.60
N CYS A 74 42.35 -34.16 13.47
CA CYS A 74 41.15 -34.07 14.31
C CYS A 74 41.26 -35.10 15.44
N VAL A 75 42.25 -34.92 16.32
CA VAL A 75 42.31 -35.62 17.61
C VAL A 75 42.68 -34.56 18.63
N LEU A 76 41.66 -33.87 19.16
CA LEU A 76 41.65 -33.09 20.41
C LEU A 76 40.30 -32.35 20.50
N ASN A 77 39.22 -33.10 20.79
CA ASN A 77 38.10 -32.56 21.62
C ASN A 77 37.06 -33.58 22.11
N ASP A 78 37.22 -34.88 21.86
CA ASP A 78 36.29 -35.91 22.38
C ASP A 78 36.60 -36.30 23.84
N THR A 79 36.55 -35.34 24.75
CA THR A 79 36.69 -35.62 26.20
C THR A 79 35.73 -34.82 27.08
N VAL A 80 34.55 -34.46 26.56
CA VAL A 80 33.44 -33.94 27.38
C VAL A 80 32.10 -34.45 26.85
N ASN A 81 31.88 -35.76 26.78
CA ASN A 81 30.53 -36.29 26.59
C ASN A 81 30.30 -37.69 27.18
N VAL A 82 30.80 -37.91 28.40
CA VAL A 82 30.49 -39.10 29.21
C VAL A 82 30.12 -38.65 30.62
N MET A 83 29.01 -37.92 30.75
CA MET A 83 28.35 -37.68 32.05
C MET A 83 26.89 -37.24 31.84
N SER A 84 26.04 -38.13 31.36
CA SER A 84 24.58 -37.94 31.41
C SER A 84 23.87 -39.29 31.55
N PHE A 85 24.18 -40.02 32.61
CA PHE A 85 23.45 -41.22 33.02
C PHE A 85 23.25 -41.23 34.55
N LEU A 86 22.68 -40.15 35.08
CA LEU A 86 21.98 -40.16 36.37
C LEU A 86 20.76 -39.25 36.21
N GLY A 87 19.58 -39.87 36.34
CA GLY A 87 18.30 -39.21 36.16
C GLY A 87 18.05 -38.17 37.25
N ILE A 88 18.06 -36.90 36.86
CA ILE A 88 17.32 -35.83 37.53
C ILE A 88 16.73 -34.97 36.40
N ARG A 89 15.45 -35.18 36.09
CA ARG A 89 14.69 -34.23 35.27
C ARG A 89 14.54 -32.94 36.10
N PRO A 90 14.88 -31.75 35.59
CA PRO A 90 14.49 -30.53 36.27
C PRO A 90 12.96 -30.50 36.35
N PRO A 91 12.37 -30.07 37.49
CA PRO A 91 10.93 -30.04 37.63
C PRO A 91 10.32 -29.14 36.57
N ILE A 92 9.42 -29.71 35.76
CA ILE A 92 8.54 -28.92 34.90
C ILE A 92 7.71 -28.07 35.84
N LEU A 93 7.98 -26.78 35.86
CA LEU A 93 7.16 -25.80 36.57
C LEU A 93 5.83 -25.69 35.81
N ASN A 94 4.90 -26.61 36.10
CA ASN A 94 3.50 -26.50 35.68
C ASN A 94 2.84 -25.40 36.53
N GLY A 95 3.23 -24.15 36.29
CA GLY A 95 2.36 -23.02 36.55
C GLY A 95 1.23 -23.00 35.50
N PRO A 96 0.09 -22.37 35.77
CA PRO A 96 -0.93 -22.18 34.74
C PRO A 96 -0.27 -21.50 33.54
N MET A 97 -0.27 -22.16 32.37
CA MET A 97 0.15 -21.50 31.14
C MET A 97 -0.68 -20.24 31.02
N HIS A 98 -0.04 -19.06 31.11
CA HIS A 98 -0.73 -17.82 30.76
C HIS A 98 -1.33 -18.03 29.36
N PRO A 99 -2.64 -17.77 29.19
CA PRO A 99 -3.27 -17.98 27.90
C PRO A 99 -2.50 -17.17 26.85
N ARG A 100 -2.09 -17.83 25.76
CA ARG A 100 -1.35 -17.17 24.69
C ARG A 100 -2.21 -16.01 24.17
N PRO A 101 -1.64 -14.80 24.01
CA PRO A 101 -2.40 -13.64 23.57
C PRO A 101 -3.10 -13.94 22.24
N LEU A 102 -4.35 -13.50 22.13
CA LEU A 102 -5.14 -13.65 20.91
C LEU A 102 -4.77 -12.53 19.92
N VAL A 103 -4.42 -12.93 18.70
CA VAL A 103 -4.22 -12.05 17.54
C VAL A 103 -5.34 -12.35 16.54
N ALA A 104 -6.09 -11.33 16.15
CA ALA A 104 -7.21 -11.47 15.23
C ALA A 104 -6.95 -10.79 13.89
N LEU A 105 -7.09 -11.51 12.78
CA LEU A 105 -7.23 -10.93 11.45
C LEU A 105 -8.70 -10.57 11.21
N LEU A 106 -9.03 -9.28 11.21
CA LEU A 106 -10.42 -8.83 11.27
C LEU A 106 -11.17 -9.06 9.95
N ASP A 107 -10.64 -8.57 8.85
CA ASP A 107 -11.31 -8.49 7.55
C ASP A 107 -10.69 -9.43 6.49
N GLY A 108 -10.12 -10.55 6.95
CA GLY A 108 -9.56 -11.58 6.10
C GLY A 108 -9.85 -12.99 6.59
N ARG A 109 -9.64 -13.98 5.72
CA ARG A 109 -9.80 -15.42 6.01
C ARG A 109 -8.47 -16.16 6.11
N ASP A 110 -7.50 -15.75 5.31
CA ASP A 110 -6.23 -16.44 5.16
C ASP A 110 -5.21 -15.92 6.19
N CYS A 111 -4.79 -16.80 7.10
CA CYS A 111 -3.72 -16.54 8.08
C CYS A 111 -2.46 -17.39 7.84
N THR A 112 -2.31 -18.00 6.66
CA THR A 112 -1.24 -18.96 6.37
C THR A 112 0.17 -18.36 6.42
N VAL A 113 0.32 -17.06 6.14
CA VAL A 113 1.61 -16.34 6.22
C VAL A 113 1.93 -15.93 7.65
N GLU A 114 0.94 -15.44 8.38
CA GLU A 114 1.09 -14.89 9.73
C GLU A 114 1.26 -15.99 10.78
N MET A 115 0.57 -17.12 10.61
CA MET A 115 0.60 -18.25 11.55
C MET A 115 2.02 -18.77 11.83
N PRO A 116 2.85 -19.12 10.83
CA PRO A 116 4.22 -19.58 11.07
C PRO A 116 5.10 -18.59 11.86
N ILE A 117 4.84 -17.29 11.70
CA ILE A 117 5.61 -16.20 12.33
C ILE A 117 5.17 -15.97 13.78
N LEU A 118 3.90 -16.23 14.10
CA LEU A 118 3.29 -15.93 15.40
C LEU A 118 3.02 -17.17 16.27
N LYS A 119 3.10 -18.38 15.73
CA LYS A 119 2.68 -19.64 16.40
C LYS A 119 3.32 -19.93 17.76
N ASP A 120 4.51 -19.40 18.03
CA ASP A 120 5.25 -19.60 19.28
C ASP A 120 4.91 -18.55 20.35
N VAL A 121 4.37 -17.39 19.95
CA VAL A 121 4.10 -16.26 20.85
C VAL A 121 2.60 -15.94 21.01
N ALA A 122 1.74 -16.38 20.11
CA ALA A 122 0.32 -16.01 20.08
C ALA A 122 -0.59 -17.12 19.55
N THR A 123 -1.88 -16.98 19.85
CA THR A 123 -2.96 -17.70 19.15
C THR A 123 -3.47 -16.81 18.04
N VAL A 124 -3.39 -17.27 16.78
CA VAL A 124 -3.87 -16.51 15.61
C VAL A 124 -5.25 -17.02 15.21
N ALA A 125 -6.20 -16.11 15.04
CA ALA A 125 -7.54 -16.37 14.54
C ALA A 125 -7.92 -15.34 13.47
N PHE A 126 -8.95 -15.64 12.68
CA PHE A 126 -9.51 -14.71 11.71
C PHE A 126 -11.02 -14.52 11.96
N CYS A 127 -11.56 -13.39 11.52
CA CYS A 127 -12.98 -13.05 11.67
C CYS A 127 -13.74 -13.01 10.36
N ASP A 128 -13.09 -12.64 9.24
CA ASP A 128 -13.75 -12.40 7.95
C ASP A 128 -14.90 -11.38 8.01
N ALA A 129 -14.74 -10.38 8.88
CA ALA A 129 -15.75 -9.37 9.16
C ALA A 129 -15.62 -8.19 8.18
N GLN A 130 -16.75 -7.76 7.62
CA GLN A 130 -16.83 -6.50 6.84
C GLN A 130 -17.20 -5.30 7.73
N SER A 131 -17.69 -5.58 8.94
CA SER A 131 -18.12 -4.57 9.90
C SER A 131 -17.83 -5.02 11.33
N THR A 132 -17.73 -4.09 12.28
CA THR A 132 -17.42 -4.45 13.68
C THR A 132 -18.52 -5.26 14.35
N GLN A 133 -19.75 -5.20 13.82
CA GLN A 133 -20.90 -5.98 14.27
C GLN A 133 -20.73 -7.49 14.00
N GLU A 134 -19.92 -7.86 13.01
CA GLU A 134 -19.64 -9.26 12.66
C GLU A 134 -18.49 -9.85 13.49
N ILE A 135 -17.78 -9.03 14.26
CA ILE A 135 -16.66 -9.49 15.09
C ILE A 135 -17.22 -10.22 16.31
N HIS A 136 -16.82 -11.48 16.47
CA HIS A 136 -17.25 -12.33 17.58
C HIS A 136 -16.85 -11.73 18.94
N GLU A 137 -17.75 -11.79 19.94
CA GLU A 137 -17.56 -11.20 21.28
C GLU A 137 -16.23 -11.61 21.94
N LYS A 138 -15.83 -12.87 21.78
CA LYS A 138 -14.52 -13.36 22.25
C LYS A 138 -13.35 -12.53 21.74
N VAL A 139 -13.36 -12.13 20.46
CA VAL A 139 -12.31 -11.29 19.87
C VAL A 139 -12.36 -9.89 20.48
N LEU A 140 -13.54 -9.29 20.59
CA LEU A 140 -13.70 -7.97 21.23
C LEU A 140 -13.20 -7.97 22.69
N ASN A 141 -13.43 -9.04 23.43
CA ASN A 141 -13.06 -9.14 24.84
C ASN A 141 -11.58 -9.53 25.06
N GLU A 142 -11.02 -10.43 24.25
CA GLU A 142 -9.73 -11.08 24.53
C GLU A 142 -8.60 -10.70 23.57
N ALA A 143 -8.89 -10.13 22.39
CA ALA A 143 -7.83 -9.84 21.41
C ALA A 143 -6.87 -8.78 21.94
N VAL A 144 -5.58 -9.11 21.91
CA VAL A 144 -4.49 -8.21 22.33
C VAL A 144 -3.93 -7.45 21.12
N ALA A 145 -3.97 -8.08 19.94
CA ALA A 145 -3.56 -7.47 18.69
C ALA A 145 -4.59 -7.75 17.58
N ALA A 146 -4.74 -6.80 16.68
CA ALA A 146 -5.55 -6.93 15.48
C ALA A 146 -4.71 -6.66 14.23
N LEU A 147 -4.90 -7.49 13.22
CA LEU A 147 -4.46 -7.29 11.85
C LEU A 147 -5.69 -6.94 11.02
N LEU A 148 -5.59 -5.94 10.14
CA LEU A 148 -6.66 -5.65 9.18
C LEU A 148 -6.13 -5.06 7.87
N TYR A 149 -6.90 -5.25 6.80
CA TYR A 149 -6.75 -4.65 5.48
C TYR A 149 -7.56 -3.33 5.42
N HIS A 150 -8.02 -2.95 4.23
CA HIS A 150 -8.70 -1.68 3.98
C HIS A 150 -10.23 -1.80 3.98
N THR A 151 -10.80 -2.99 4.15
CA THR A 151 -12.24 -3.22 3.92
C THR A 151 -13.09 -3.02 5.18
N ILE A 152 -12.47 -3.07 6.37
CA ILE A 152 -13.13 -2.71 7.63
C ILE A 152 -12.69 -1.32 8.10
N THR A 153 -13.62 -0.55 8.67
CA THR A 153 -13.36 0.75 9.30
C THR A 153 -13.53 0.64 10.81
N LEU A 154 -12.63 1.26 11.57
CA LEU A 154 -12.66 1.30 13.04
C LEU A 154 -12.78 2.75 13.52
N SER A 155 -14.01 3.18 13.78
CA SER A 155 -14.31 4.46 14.43
C SER A 155 -13.99 4.41 15.94
N ARG A 156 -14.10 5.56 16.64
CA ARG A 156 -14.03 5.59 18.11
C ARG A 156 -14.98 4.58 18.76
N ASP A 157 -16.26 4.61 18.38
CA ASP A 157 -17.30 3.73 18.95
C ASP A 157 -16.98 2.25 18.72
N ASP A 158 -16.27 1.94 17.63
CA ASP A 158 -15.82 0.58 17.33
C ASP A 158 -14.61 0.18 18.19
N LEU A 159 -13.65 1.08 18.35
CA LEU A 159 -12.46 0.84 19.16
C LEU A 159 -12.81 0.62 20.65
N GLU A 160 -13.80 1.34 21.17
CA GLU A 160 -14.28 1.20 22.56
C GLU A 160 -14.90 -0.18 22.87
N LYS A 161 -15.33 -0.92 21.85
CA LYS A 161 -15.82 -2.30 22.00
C LYS A 161 -14.69 -3.25 22.39
N PHE A 162 -13.45 -2.97 21.99
CA PHE A 162 -12.31 -3.81 22.31
C PHE A 162 -11.83 -3.58 23.75
N LYS A 163 -11.80 -4.64 24.56
CA LYS A 163 -11.46 -4.55 25.99
C LYS A 163 -10.00 -4.85 26.32
N GLY A 164 -9.33 -5.62 25.45
CA GLY A 164 -7.94 -6.06 25.64
C GLY A 164 -6.96 -5.60 24.57
N LEU A 165 -7.44 -4.87 23.55
CA LEU A 165 -6.64 -4.53 22.37
C LEU A 165 -5.55 -3.53 22.73
N ARG A 166 -4.32 -3.80 22.30
CA ARG A 166 -3.15 -2.95 22.56
C ARG A 166 -2.46 -2.48 21.30
N VAL A 167 -2.60 -3.23 20.20
CA VAL A 167 -2.00 -2.89 18.93
C VAL A 167 -2.91 -3.26 17.77
N ILE A 168 -2.99 -2.38 16.79
CA ILE A 168 -3.61 -2.57 15.50
C ILE A 168 -2.49 -2.45 14.46
N VAL A 169 -2.38 -3.42 13.57
CA VAL A 169 -1.43 -3.38 12.45
C VAL A 169 -2.20 -3.44 11.14
N ARG A 170 -2.15 -2.33 10.39
CA ARG A 170 -2.67 -2.25 9.03
C ARG A 170 -1.73 -2.99 8.08
N ILE A 171 -2.26 -4.03 7.43
CA ILE A 171 -1.60 -4.69 6.30
C ILE A 171 -1.78 -3.78 5.09
N GLY A 172 -0.77 -2.97 4.81
CA GLY A 172 -0.77 -1.91 3.80
C GLY A 172 -0.31 -0.57 4.36
N SER A 173 -0.19 0.43 3.47
CA SER A 173 0.42 1.72 3.80
C SER A 173 -0.54 2.73 4.43
N GLY A 174 -1.77 2.86 3.92
CA GLY A 174 -2.74 3.81 4.46
C GLY A 174 -3.51 3.27 5.65
N PHE A 175 -3.87 4.19 6.54
CA PHE A 175 -4.46 3.92 7.86
C PHE A 175 -5.66 4.85 8.14
N ASP A 176 -6.21 5.46 7.10
CA ASP A 176 -7.38 6.35 7.12
C ASP A 176 -8.66 5.64 7.58
N ASN A 177 -8.72 4.31 7.49
CA ASN A 177 -9.81 3.48 7.98
C ASN A 177 -9.76 3.19 9.49
N VAL A 178 -8.81 3.78 10.24
CA VAL A 178 -8.71 3.65 11.69
C VAL A 178 -8.61 5.04 12.30
N ASP A 179 -9.46 5.35 13.29
CA ASP A 179 -9.31 6.58 14.08
C ASP A 179 -8.08 6.48 14.99
N VAL A 180 -6.93 6.91 14.45
CA VAL A 180 -5.63 6.81 15.13
C VAL A 180 -5.52 7.68 16.38
N LYS A 181 -6.32 8.74 16.49
CA LYS A 181 -6.39 9.63 17.65
C LYS A 181 -7.19 8.97 18.77
N ALA A 182 -8.39 8.48 18.46
CA ALA A 182 -9.21 7.72 19.41
C ALA A 182 -8.48 6.45 19.87
N ALA A 183 -7.81 5.74 18.97
CA ALA A 183 -7.00 4.57 19.31
C ALA A 183 -5.93 4.94 20.36
N ALA A 184 -5.23 6.05 20.19
CA ALA A 184 -4.20 6.48 21.13
C ALA A 184 -4.76 6.85 22.51
N GLU A 185 -5.91 7.53 22.58
CA GLU A 185 -6.60 7.83 23.84
C GLU A 185 -7.04 6.57 24.60
N LEU A 186 -7.38 5.50 23.86
CA LEU A 186 -7.68 4.18 24.41
C LEU A 186 -6.43 3.33 24.70
N GLY A 187 -5.22 3.89 24.52
CA GLY A 187 -3.95 3.19 24.74
C GLY A 187 -3.60 2.14 23.67
N ILE A 188 -4.23 2.23 22.49
CA ILE A 188 -4.04 1.32 21.36
C ILE A 188 -3.05 1.93 20.37
N ALA A 189 -1.94 1.23 20.14
CA ALA A 189 -1.00 1.61 19.10
C ALA A 189 -1.51 1.20 17.72
N VAL A 190 -1.31 2.06 16.72
CA VAL A 190 -1.62 1.76 15.32
C VAL A 190 -0.32 1.75 14.53
N CYS A 191 -0.09 0.68 13.78
CA CYS A 191 1.04 0.52 12.87
C CYS A 191 0.57 0.29 11.44
N ASN A 192 1.45 0.55 10.47
CA ASN A 192 1.24 0.24 9.05
C ASN A 192 2.45 -0.48 8.44
N VAL A 193 2.31 -0.89 7.18
CA VAL A 193 3.39 -1.44 6.36
C VAL A 193 3.62 -0.54 5.14
N PRO A 194 4.50 0.48 5.25
CA PRO A 194 4.54 1.58 4.28
C PRO A 194 5.35 1.28 3.01
N ALA A 195 6.10 0.17 2.95
CA ALA A 195 7.09 -0.07 1.91
C ALA A 195 6.75 -1.22 0.95
N SER A 196 5.79 -2.09 1.28
CA SER A 196 5.61 -3.40 0.63
C SER A 196 5.11 -3.36 -0.81
N SER A 197 4.51 -2.26 -1.27
CA SER A 197 3.89 -2.17 -2.60
C SER A 197 4.16 -0.83 -3.29
N VAL A 198 5.27 -0.15 -2.94
CA VAL A 198 5.57 1.18 -3.47
C VAL A 198 5.77 1.15 -4.98
N GLU A 199 6.50 0.15 -5.47
CA GLU A 199 6.82 0.03 -6.89
C GLU A 199 5.63 -0.50 -7.68
N GLU A 200 4.91 -1.49 -7.18
CA GLU A 200 3.67 -1.99 -7.78
C GLU A 200 2.65 -0.87 -7.99
N THR A 201 2.43 -0.03 -6.96
CA THR A 201 1.50 1.09 -7.07
C THR A 201 2.00 2.14 -8.06
N ALA A 202 3.31 2.40 -8.11
CA ALA A 202 3.88 3.31 -9.11
C ALA A 202 3.76 2.78 -10.54
N ASP A 203 3.98 1.48 -10.74
CA ASP A 203 3.87 0.79 -12.03
C ASP A 203 2.41 0.79 -12.52
N THR A 204 1.45 0.48 -11.64
CA THR A 204 0.02 0.57 -11.98
C THR A 204 -0.38 2.02 -12.26
N SER A 205 0.09 2.99 -11.49
CA SER A 205 -0.22 4.41 -11.74
C SER A 205 0.27 4.85 -13.12
N LEU A 206 1.50 4.48 -13.49
CA LEU A 206 2.05 4.79 -14.81
C LEU A 206 1.31 4.02 -15.91
N CYS A 207 0.93 2.76 -15.68
CA CYS A 207 0.08 1.98 -16.58
C CYS A 207 -1.25 2.70 -16.86
N LEU A 208 -1.92 3.22 -15.83
CA LEU A 208 -3.16 3.98 -15.97
C LEU A 208 -2.95 5.30 -16.72
N ILE A 209 -1.87 6.05 -16.42
CA ILE A 209 -1.49 7.26 -17.18
C ILE A 209 -1.30 6.91 -18.66
N LEU A 210 -0.50 5.89 -18.98
CA LEU A 210 -0.26 5.47 -20.35
C LEU A 210 -1.53 4.99 -21.04
N ASN A 211 -2.45 4.33 -20.32
CA ASN A 211 -3.75 3.93 -20.85
C ASN A 211 -4.63 5.13 -21.22
N LEU A 212 -4.60 6.22 -20.46
CA LEU A 212 -5.30 7.46 -20.83
C LEU A 212 -4.69 8.10 -22.09
N TYR A 213 -3.37 8.23 -22.14
CA TYR A 213 -2.66 8.85 -23.26
C TYR A 213 -2.71 8.03 -24.55
N ARG A 214 -2.67 6.69 -24.44
CA ARG A 214 -2.56 5.77 -25.60
C ARG A 214 -3.85 5.02 -25.91
N ARG A 215 -4.86 5.12 -25.05
CA ARG A 215 -6.20 4.51 -25.18
C ARG A 215 -6.17 2.98 -25.33
N VAL A 216 -5.15 2.31 -24.80
CA VAL A 216 -4.93 0.87 -25.04
C VAL A 216 -6.09 0.01 -24.51
N THR A 217 -6.53 0.23 -23.27
CA THR A 217 -7.70 -0.48 -22.72
C THR A 217 -8.97 -0.23 -23.53
N TRP A 218 -9.25 1.01 -23.94
CA TRP A 218 -10.44 1.31 -24.76
C TRP A 218 -10.36 0.71 -26.17
N MET A 219 -9.17 0.67 -26.78
CA MET A 219 -8.97 -0.01 -28.07
C MET A 219 -9.18 -1.52 -27.94
N HIS A 220 -8.66 -2.13 -26.87
CA HIS A 220 -8.93 -3.53 -26.57
C HIS A 220 -10.43 -3.79 -26.39
N GLN A 221 -11.13 -2.93 -25.64
CA GLN A 221 -12.57 -3.00 -25.46
C GLN A 221 -13.33 -2.88 -26.79
N ALA A 222 -12.98 -1.91 -27.63
CA ALA A 222 -13.63 -1.72 -28.93
C ALA A 222 -13.50 -2.96 -29.83
N LEU A 223 -12.34 -3.63 -29.83
CA LEU A 223 -12.14 -4.90 -30.55
C LEU A 223 -12.98 -6.03 -29.96
N ARG A 224 -13.07 -6.12 -28.62
CA ARG A 224 -13.94 -7.08 -27.93
C ARG A 224 -15.42 -6.88 -28.26
N GLU A 225 -15.84 -5.64 -28.46
CA GLU A 225 -17.20 -5.25 -28.87
C GLU A 225 -17.45 -5.44 -30.38
N GLY A 226 -16.45 -5.89 -31.14
CA GLY A 226 -16.59 -6.23 -32.55
C GLY A 226 -16.26 -5.09 -33.53
N THR A 227 -15.72 -3.97 -33.05
CA THR A 227 -15.24 -2.88 -33.92
C THR A 227 -14.17 -3.40 -34.87
N ARG A 228 -14.28 -3.03 -36.15
CA ARG A 228 -13.30 -3.37 -37.20
C ARG A 228 -12.75 -2.09 -37.81
N ALA A 229 -11.46 -1.83 -37.60
CA ALA A 229 -10.74 -0.74 -38.25
C ALA A 229 -9.71 -1.32 -39.22
N SER A 230 -10.01 -1.27 -40.52
CA SER A 230 -9.14 -1.77 -41.59
C SER A 230 -8.47 -0.66 -42.40
N SER A 231 -9.07 0.54 -42.44
CA SER A 231 -8.46 1.72 -43.07
C SER A 231 -7.74 2.62 -42.06
N VAL A 232 -6.83 3.46 -42.55
CA VAL A 232 -6.10 4.42 -41.72
C VAL A 232 -7.05 5.44 -41.08
N GLU A 233 -8.11 5.82 -41.78
CA GLU A 233 -9.16 6.73 -41.31
C GLU A 233 -9.92 6.11 -40.14
N GLN A 234 -10.32 4.84 -40.26
CA GLN A 234 -11.00 4.12 -39.18
C GLN A 234 -10.10 3.94 -37.95
N ILE A 235 -8.79 3.70 -38.16
CA ILE A 235 -7.83 3.64 -37.05
C ILE A 235 -7.76 4.98 -36.33
N ARG A 236 -7.71 6.10 -37.07
CA ARG A 236 -7.70 7.45 -36.47
C ARG A 236 -8.99 7.76 -35.72
N GLU A 237 -10.13 7.30 -36.23
CA GLU A 237 -11.44 7.48 -35.59
C GLU A 237 -11.51 6.73 -34.25
N VAL A 238 -11.20 5.43 -34.26
CA VAL A 238 -11.24 4.58 -33.05
C VAL A 238 -10.17 4.99 -32.02
N ALA A 239 -8.97 5.37 -32.48
CA ALA A 239 -7.89 5.86 -31.62
C ALA A 239 -8.00 7.37 -31.30
N GLY A 240 -9.10 8.01 -31.71
CA GLY A 240 -9.33 9.44 -31.52
C GLY A 240 -9.08 9.89 -30.08
N GLY A 241 -8.32 10.97 -29.91
CA GLY A 241 -7.95 11.52 -28.61
C GLY A 241 -6.69 10.92 -27.98
N ALA A 242 -6.07 9.90 -28.58
CA ALA A 242 -4.72 9.47 -28.18
C ALA A 242 -3.71 10.60 -28.41
N ALA A 243 -2.81 10.82 -27.44
CA ALA A 243 -1.91 11.97 -27.41
C ALA A 243 -0.43 11.56 -27.39
N ARG A 244 0.42 12.50 -27.81
CA ARG A 244 1.88 12.41 -27.65
C ARG A 244 2.21 12.77 -26.20
N ILE A 245 3.04 11.97 -25.54
CA ILE A 245 3.43 12.19 -24.14
C ILE A 245 4.56 13.21 -23.99
N ARG A 246 5.58 13.17 -24.86
CA ARG A 246 6.73 14.06 -24.75
C ARG A 246 6.30 15.52 -24.82
N GLY A 247 6.66 16.28 -23.78
CA GLY A 247 6.33 17.71 -23.64
C GLY A 247 5.09 17.99 -22.80
N GLU A 248 4.32 16.95 -22.44
CA GLU A 248 3.18 17.07 -21.51
C GLU A 248 3.68 17.24 -20.07
N THR A 249 2.87 17.89 -19.23
CA THR A 249 3.15 18.11 -17.82
C THR A 249 2.36 17.15 -16.93
N LEU A 250 3.07 16.35 -16.14
CA LEU A 250 2.48 15.48 -15.11
C LEU A 250 2.56 16.19 -13.75
N GLY A 251 1.41 16.52 -13.18
CA GLY A 251 1.26 17.06 -11.84
C GLY A 251 1.03 15.96 -10.81
N ILE A 252 1.94 15.85 -9.85
CA ILE A 252 1.84 14.90 -8.74
C ILE A 252 1.38 15.61 -7.47
N ILE A 253 0.25 15.17 -6.91
CA ILE A 253 -0.24 15.67 -5.62
C ILE A 253 0.16 14.66 -4.54
N GLY A 254 1.14 15.05 -3.71
CA GLY A 254 1.81 14.19 -2.74
C GLY A 254 3.09 13.54 -3.30
N LEU A 255 4.26 13.97 -2.85
CA LEU A 255 5.55 13.46 -3.31
C LEU A 255 6.20 12.54 -2.25
N GLY A 256 5.38 11.63 -1.71
CA GLY A 256 5.83 10.54 -0.84
C GLY A 256 6.52 9.40 -1.62
N ARG A 257 6.55 8.20 -1.03
CA ARG A 257 7.23 7.03 -1.62
C ARG A 257 6.75 6.72 -3.05
N VAL A 258 5.43 6.60 -3.24
CA VAL A 258 4.83 6.29 -4.56
C VAL A 258 4.99 7.47 -5.51
N GLY A 259 4.72 8.70 -5.07
CA GLY A 259 4.86 9.89 -5.91
C GLY A 259 6.28 10.07 -6.47
N GLN A 260 7.31 9.81 -5.66
CA GLN A 260 8.70 9.82 -6.14
C GLN A 260 8.97 8.71 -7.16
N ALA A 261 8.50 7.49 -6.89
CA ALA A 261 8.66 6.36 -7.81
C ALA A 261 7.98 6.60 -9.17
N VAL A 262 6.79 7.21 -9.17
CA VAL A 262 6.08 7.63 -10.40
C VAL A 262 6.84 8.74 -11.11
N ALA A 263 7.30 9.77 -10.40
CA ALA A 263 8.06 10.89 -10.98
C ALA A 263 9.31 10.41 -11.74
N LEU A 264 10.07 9.49 -11.14
CA LEU A 264 11.29 8.94 -11.75
C LEU A 264 10.98 8.15 -13.03
N ARG A 265 9.92 7.34 -13.03
CA ARG A 265 9.50 6.56 -14.21
C ARG A 265 8.95 7.46 -15.31
N ALA A 266 8.11 8.44 -14.96
CA ALA A 266 7.46 9.36 -15.91
C ALA A 266 8.46 10.17 -16.73
N LYS A 267 9.62 10.55 -16.14
CA LYS A 267 10.69 11.27 -16.84
C LYS A 267 11.18 10.54 -18.09
N ALA A 268 11.28 9.21 -18.06
CA ALA A 268 11.75 8.42 -19.21
C ALA A 268 10.81 8.52 -20.42
N PHE A 269 9.52 8.81 -20.19
CA PHE A 269 8.53 9.02 -21.26
C PHE A 269 8.54 10.45 -21.82
N GLY A 270 9.31 11.36 -21.19
CA GLY A 270 9.44 12.75 -21.63
C GLY A 270 8.41 13.71 -21.03
N PHE A 271 7.78 13.35 -19.89
CA PHE A 271 6.96 14.27 -19.11
C PHE A 271 7.81 15.36 -18.45
N GLY A 272 7.30 16.59 -18.44
CA GLY A 272 7.68 17.59 -17.45
C GLY A 272 6.98 17.25 -16.13
N VAL A 273 7.73 16.92 -15.07
CA VAL A 273 7.12 16.50 -13.80
C VAL A 273 7.15 17.65 -12.80
N ILE A 274 5.95 18.05 -12.36
CA ILE A 274 5.75 19.03 -11.29
C ILE A 274 5.02 18.38 -10.12
N PHE A 275 5.19 18.89 -8.90
CA PHE A 275 4.50 18.34 -7.74
C PHE A 275 4.07 19.38 -6.73
N TYR A 276 3.05 19.05 -5.94
CA TYR A 276 2.59 19.80 -4.79
C TYR A 276 2.53 18.87 -3.58
N ASP A 277 3.28 19.22 -2.54
CA ASP A 277 3.25 18.55 -1.25
C ASP A 277 3.56 19.58 -0.16
N PRO A 278 2.55 20.02 0.63
CA PRO A 278 2.74 21.07 1.62
C PRO A 278 3.47 20.59 2.89
N TYR A 279 3.65 19.27 3.07
CA TYR A 279 4.21 18.70 4.29
C TYR A 279 5.69 18.31 4.16
N LEU A 280 6.23 18.27 2.94
CA LEU A 280 7.64 17.99 2.72
C LEU A 280 8.54 19.19 3.04
N PRO A 281 9.72 18.96 3.66
CA PRO A 281 10.74 19.99 3.77
C PRO A 281 11.34 20.34 2.40
N ASP A 282 11.92 21.54 2.31
CA ASP A 282 12.57 22.00 1.09
C ASP A 282 13.81 21.16 0.73
N GLY A 283 14.06 20.98 -0.57
CA GLY A 283 15.26 20.35 -1.11
C GLY A 283 15.01 19.04 -1.88
N VAL A 284 13.90 18.35 -1.64
CA VAL A 284 13.57 17.11 -2.36
C VAL A 284 13.43 17.35 -3.87
N GLU A 285 12.89 18.50 -4.25
CA GLU A 285 12.75 18.95 -5.64
C GLU A 285 14.11 19.06 -6.35
N ARG A 286 15.14 19.53 -5.64
CA ARG A 286 16.50 19.65 -6.18
C ARG A 286 17.16 18.29 -6.34
N SER A 287 17.03 17.42 -5.34
CA SER A 287 17.61 16.08 -5.36
C SER A 287 17.05 15.22 -6.49
N LEU A 288 15.75 15.33 -6.77
CA LEU A 288 15.08 14.56 -7.82
C LEU A 288 15.02 15.31 -9.17
N GLY A 289 15.44 16.57 -9.23
CA GLY A 289 15.35 17.44 -10.41
C GLY A 289 13.90 17.62 -10.88
N LEU A 290 12.99 17.91 -9.95
CA LEU A 290 11.56 18.14 -10.17
C LEU A 290 11.23 19.61 -9.88
N GLN A 291 10.10 20.09 -10.37
CA GLN A 291 9.62 21.43 -10.04
C GLN A 291 8.53 21.36 -8.97
N ARG A 292 8.73 22.03 -7.82
CA ARG A 292 7.75 22.13 -6.75
C ARG A 292 6.80 23.32 -6.99
N MET A 293 5.51 23.09 -6.86
CA MET A 293 4.46 24.10 -6.86
C MET A 293 4.14 24.51 -5.42
N ALA A 294 3.95 25.80 -5.18
CA ALA A 294 3.66 26.33 -3.84
C ALA A 294 2.20 26.09 -3.43
N THR A 295 1.27 26.07 -4.39
CA THR A 295 -0.15 25.87 -4.15
C THR A 295 -0.72 24.73 -5.00
N LEU A 296 -1.84 24.16 -4.55
CA LEU A 296 -2.60 23.19 -5.34
C LEU A 296 -3.05 23.81 -6.67
N GLN A 297 -3.52 25.06 -6.64
CA GLN A 297 -4.00 25.78 -7.83
C GLN A 297 -2.91 25.88 -8.90
N ASP A 298 -1.68 26.23 -8.52
CA ASP A 298 -0.56 26.31 -9.46
C ASP A 298 -0.31 24.96 -10.13
N LEU A 299 -0.37 23.86 -9.38
CA LEU A 299 -0.23 22.53 -9.96
C LEU A 299 -1.35 22.23 -10.96
N LEU A 300 -2.61 22.47 -10.60
CA LEU A 300 -3.76 22.14 -11.44
C LEU A 300 -3.76 22.92 -12.77
N ILE A 301 -3.37 24.19 -12.75
CA ILE A 301 -3.31 25.07 -13.94
C ILE A 301 -2.17 24.66 -14.89
N HIS A 302 -1.07 24.11 -14.37
CA HIS A 302 0.11 23.77 -15.17
C HIS A 302 0.15 22.31 -15.63
N SER A 303 -0.76 21.45 -15.16
CA SER A 303 -0.73 20.00 -15.43
C SER A 303 -1.67 19.60 -16.57
N ASP A 304 -1.16 18.80 -17.50
CA ASP A 304 -1.97 18.14 -18.53
C ASP A 304 -2.54 16.81 -18.02
N CYS A 305 -1.83 16.17 -17.07
CA CYS A 305 -2.28 15.01 -16.32
C CYS A 305 -2.01 15.23 -14.84
N VAL A 306 -3.02 15.01 -13.99
CA VAL A 306 -2.89 15.08 -12.53
C VAL A 306 -2.98 13.66 -11.95
N SER A 307 -2.04 13.30 -11.09
CA SER A 307 -2.03 12.01 -10.39
C SER A 307 -1.94 12.20 -8.87
N LEU A 308 -2.84 11.53 -8.15
CA LEU A 308 -2.95 11.61 -6.69
C LEU A 308 -2.10 10.52 -6.03
N HIS A 309 -1.18 10.94 -5.16
CA HIS A 309 -0.25 10.10 -4.38
C HIS A 309 -0.14 10.55 -2.91
N CYS A 310 -1.13 11.29 -2.41
CA CYS A 310 -1.21 11.73 -1.02
C CYS A 310 -2.15 10.82 -0.21
N SER A 311 -1.88 10.68 1.10
CA SER A 311 -2.78 9.97 2.01
C SER A 311 -4.03 10.79 2.30
N LEU A 312 -5.18 10.13 2.46
CA LEU A 312 -6.40 10.76 2.97
C LEU A 312 -6.21 11.18 4.43
N ASN A 313 -6.61 12.39 4.78
CA ASN A 313 -6.60 12.97 6.12
C ASN A 313 -7.73 13.99 6.27
N GLU A 314 -7.86 14.56 7.47
CA GLU A 314 -8.92 15.50 7.85
C GLU A 314 -8.98 16.78 6.98
N HIS A 315 -7.90 17.15 6.30
CA HIS A 315 -7.78 18.40 5.56
C HIS A 315 -7.87 18.26 4.04
N ASN A 316 -7.93 17.03 3.51
CA ASN A 316 -7.93 16.79 2.06
C ASN A 316 -9.04 15.85 1.57
N HIS A 317 -10.07 15.64 2.38
CA HIS A 317 -11.30 15.02 1.89
C HIS A 317 -11.91 15.85 0.77
N HIS A 318 -12.23 15.21 -0.36
CA HIS A 318 -12.66 15.85 -1.61
C HIS A 318 -11.71 16.97 -2.04
N LEU A 319 -10.39 16.72 -1.95
CA LEU A 319 -9.35 17.61 -2.48
C LEU A 319 -9.60 17.98 -3.94
N ILE A 320 -10.03 17.00 -4.74
CA ILE A 320 -10.52 17.20 -6.10
C ILE A 320 -12.05 17.26 -6.06
N ASN A 321 -12.59 18.47 -6.01
CA ASN A 321 -14.02 18.77 -5.99
C ASN A 321 -14.42 19.66 -7.19
N ASP A 322 -15.69 20.07 -7.26
CA ASP A 322 -16.23 20.93 -8.33
C ASP A 322 -15.42 22.23 -8.51
N PHE A 323 -14.94 22.85 -7.43
CA PHE A 323 -14.17 24.08 -7.49
C PHE A 323 -12.75 23.85 -8.04
N THR A 324 -12.03 22.85 -7.52
CA THR A 324 -10.66 22.56 -7.97
C THR A 324 -10.62 21.97 -9.37
N ILE A 325 -11.64 21.19 -9.77
CA ILE A 325 -11.77 20.68 -11.15
C ILE A 325 -11.85 21.82 -12.16
N LYS A 326 -12.51 22.94 -11.82
CA LYS A 326 -12.56 24.13 -12.68
C LYS A 326 -11.20 24.83 -12.85
N GLN A 327 -10.24 24.55 -11.98
CA GLN A 327 -8.87 25.08 -12.08
C GLN A 327 -7.96 24.19 -12.95
N MET A 328 -8.37 22.94 -13.21
CA MET A 328 -7.62 22.04 -14.08
C MET A 328 -7.66 22.53 -15.53
N ARG A 329 -6.61 22.23 -16.29
CA ARG A 329 -6.59 22.52 -17.73
C ARG A 329 -7.77 21.86 -18.44
N GLN A 330 -8.33 22.56 -19.42
CA GLN A 330 -9.37 22.00 -20.29
C GLN A 330 -8.83 20.75 -21.01
N GLY A 331 -9.51 19.63 -20.83
CA GLY A 331 -9.12 18.36 -21.42
C GLY A 331 -7.93 17.69 -20.75
N ALA A 332 -7.65 18.01 -19.48
CA ALA A 332 -6.67 17.32 -18.66
C ALA A 332 -7.12 15.88 -18.32
N PHE A 333 -6.16 15.05 -17.92
CA PHE A 333 -6.37 13.71 -17.38
C PHE A 333 -6.28 13.69 -15.85
N LEU A 334 -7.03 12.79 -15.21
CA LEU A 334 -6.96 12.55 -13.76
C LEU A 334 -6.68 11.07 -13.46
N VAL A 335 -5.73 10.80 -12.56
CA VAL A 335 -5.42 9.44 -12.08
C VAL A 335 -5.46 9.40 -10.56
N ASN A 336 -6.17 8.43 -10.00
CA ASN A 336 -6.22 8.20 -8.55
C ASN A 336 -5.92 6.73 -8.21
N THR A 337 -4.75 6.51 -7.61
CA THR A 337 -4.31 5.24 -7.02
C THR A 337 -4.05 5.38 -5.52
N SER A 338 -4.58 6.46 -4.91
CA SER A 338 -4.40 6.79 -3.50
C SER A 338 -5.58 6.34 -2.65
N ARG A 339 -6.59 7.20 -2.52
CA ARG A 339 -7.82 6.94 -1.75
C ARG A 339 -9.03 7.53 -2.47
N GLY A 340 -10.15 6.84 -2.41
CA GLY A 340 -11.40 7.26 -3.04
C GLY A 340 -11.89 8.63 -2.58
N GLY A 341 -11.94 8.85 -1.26
CA GLY A 341 -12.39 10.09 -0.64
C GLY A 341 -11.55 11.34 -0.92
N LEU A 342 -10.49 11.26 -1.73
CA LEU A 342 -9.76 12.44 -2.23
C LEU A 342 -10.49 13.13 -3.39
N VAL A 343 -11.41 12.43 -4.06
CA VAL A 343 -12.11 12.93 -5.26
C VAL A 343 -13.61 12.89 -5.00
N ASP A 344 -14.29 14.00 -5.26
CA ASP A 344 -15.75 14.06 -5.35
C ASP A 344 -16.18 13.41 -6.67
N GLU A 345 -16.72 12.19 -6.60
CA GLU A 345 -17.10 11.41 -7.77
C GLU A 345 -18.25 12.04 -8.57
N LYS A 346 -19.12 12.82 -7.92
CA LYS A 346 -20.22 13.53 -8.61
C LYS A 346 -19.65 14.66 -9.46
N ALA A 347 -18.72 15.44 -8.90
CA ALA A 347 -18.05 16.51 -9.62
C ALA A 347 -17.22 15.95 -10.78
N LEU A 348 -16.51 14.84 -10.57
CA LEU A 348 -15.75 14.16 -11.62
C LEU A 348 -16.66 13.64 -12.74
N ALA A 349 -17.78 12.99 -12.41
CA ALA A 349 -18.74 12.48 -13.39
C ALA A 349 -19.26 13.60 -14.30
N GLN A 350 -19.61 14.76 -13.72
CA GLN A 350 -20.06 15.91 -14.48
C GLN A 350 -18.95 16.47 -15.37
N ALA A 351 -17.72 16.58 -14.85
CA ALA A 351 -16.58 17.08 -15.61
C ALA A 351 -16.19 16.20 -16.80
N LEU A 352 -16.37 14.87 -16.68
CA LEU A 352 -16.18 13.92 -17.78
C LEU A 352 -17.28 14.08 -18.85
N LYS A 353 -18.54 14.21 -18.43
CA LYS A 353 -19.68 14.43 -19.35
C LYS A 353 -19.56 15.75 -20.13
N GLU A 354 -19.06 16.80 -19.48
CA GLU A 354 -18.82 18.11 -20.09
C GLU A 354 -17.51 18.18 -20.90
N GLY A 355 -16.67 17.13 -20.85
CA GLY A 355 -15.37 17.11 -21.53
C GLY A 355 -14.32 18.06 -20.94
N ARG A 356 -14.57 18.63 -19.75
CA ARG A 356 -13.57 19.42 -19.00
C ARG A 356 -12.39 18.55 -18.57
N ILE A 357 -12.69 17.34 -18.10
CA ILE A 357 -11.71 16.26 -17.94
C ILE A 357 -11.83 15.37 -19.17
N ARG A 358 -10.72 15.15 -19.88
CA ARG A 358 -10.70 14.32 -21.09
C ARG A 358 -10.90 12.84 -20.77
N GLY A 359 -10.39 12.41 -19.62
CA GLY A 359 -10.58 11.06 -19.11
C GLY A 359 -10.01 10.90 -17.70
N ALA A 360 -10.48 9.89 -16.99
CA ALA A 360 -10.02 9.57 -15.64
C ALA A 360 -9.70 8.08 -15.51
N ALA A 361 -8.73 7.77 -14.67
CA ALA A 361 -8.39 6.40 -14.29
C ALA A 361 -8.32 6.26 -12.77
N LEU A 362 -9.20 5.45 -12.20
CA LEU A 362 -9.38 5.30 -10.76
C LEU A 362 -9.13 3.84 -10.34
N ASP A 363 -8.14 3.60 -9.49
CA ASP A 363 -8.00 2.30 -8.82
C ASP A 363 -8.80 2.25 -7.52
N VAL A 364 -9.22 3.40 -7.01
CA VAL A 364 -9.90 3.57 -5.72
C VAL A 364 -11.10 4.49 -5.86
N HIS A 365 -12.14 4.25 -5.06
CA HIS A 365 -13.46 4.87 -5.20
C HIS A 365 -14.02 5.29 -3.84
N GLU A 366 -14.91 6.29 -3.79
CA GLU A 366 -15.53 6.76 -2.53
C GLU A 366 -16.25 5.61 -1.81
N THR A 367 -16.90 4.73 -2.56
CA THR A 367 -17.55 3.52 -2.05
C THR A 367 -16.96 2.29 -2.73
N GLU A 368 -16.39 1.39 -1.92
CA GLU A 368 -15.84 0.13 -2.37
C GLU A 368 -16.62 -1.05 -1.75
N PRO A 369 -16.87 -2.14 -2.49
CA PRO A 369 -16.38 -2.43 -3.84
C PRO A 369 -17.08 -1.62 -4.94
N PHE A 370 -16.31 -1.17 -5.92
CA PHE A 370 -16.82 -0.39 -7.05
C PHE A 370 -17.63 -1.25 -8.03
N SER A 371 -18.69 -0.66 -8.60
CA SER A 371 -19.46 -1.26 -9.68
C SER A 371 -19.88 -0.21 -10.70
N PHE A 372 -19.65 -0.50 -11.99
CA PHE A 372 -20.10 0.36 -13.09
C PHE A 372 -21.61 0.49 -13.19
N SER A 373 -22.40 -0.38 -12.55
CA SER A 373 -23.87 -0.35 -12.64
C SER A 373 -24.52 0.62 -11.64
N THR A 374 -23.75 1.15 -10.69
CA THR A 374 -24.26 1.93 -9.55
C THR A 374 -23.35 3.12 -9.24
N GLY A 375 -23.88 4.12 -8.53
CA GLY A 375 -23.10 5.27 -8.07
C GLY A 375 -22.96 6.41 -9.09
N PRO A 376 -22.23 7.48 -8.71
CA PRO A 376 -22.16 8.72 -9.50
C PRO A 376 -21.51 8.55 -10.89
N LEU A 377 -20.58 7.60 -11.00
CA LEU A 377 -19.76 7.37 -12.20
C LEU A 377 -20.41 6.43 -13.24
N LYS A 378 -21.61 5.89 -12.96
CA LYS A 378 -22.29 4.89 -13.79
C LYS A 378 -22.31 5.22 -15.29
N ASP A 379 -22.69 6.45 -15.64
CA ASP A 379 -22.81 6.91 -17.03
C ASP A 379 -21.69 7.89 -17.42
N ALA A 380 -20.57 7.90 -16.69
CA ALA A 380 -19.45 8.78 -16.98
C ALA A 380 -18.64 8.24 -18.18
N PRO A 381 -18.41 9.04 -19.23
CA PRO A 381 -17.59 8.64 -20.36
C PRO A 381 -16.10 8.67 -19.99
N ASN A 382 -15.26 8.03 -20.82
CA ASN A 382 -13.79 8.12 -20.74
C ASN A 382 -13.22 7.79 -19.35
N LEU A 383 -13.80 6.78 -18.70
CA LEU A 383 -13.40 6.30 -17.38
C LEU A 383 -12.72 4.93 -17.49
N ILE A 384 -11.66 4.74 -16.72
CA ILE A 384 -11.01 3.44 -16.46
C ILE A 384 -11.10 3.20 -14.96
N CYS A 385 -11.56 2.02 -14.55
CA CYS A 385 -11.59 1.64 -13.15
C CYS A 385 -10.86 0.31 -12.94
N THR A 386 -10.12 0.20 -11.84
CA THR A 386 -9.58 -1.06 -11.32
C THR A 386 -10.03 -1.25 -9.86
N PRO A 387 -10.20 -2.49 -9.38
CA PRO A 387 -10.85 -2.74 -8.10
C PRO A 387 -9.86 -2.74 -6.92
N HIS A 388 -9.19 -1.61 -6.68
CA HIS A 388 -8.21 -1.43 -5.59
C HIS A 388 -7.08 -2.47 -5.62
N THR A 389 -6.43 -2.56 -6.78
CA THR A 389 -5.44 -3.61 -7.10
C THR A 389 -4.04 -3.06 -7.35
N SER A 390 -3.84 -1.75 -7.32
CA SER A 390 -2.54 -1.14 -7.58
C SER A 390 -1.44 -1.60 -6.63
N TRP A 391 -1.77 -2.14 -5.47
CA TRP A 391 -0.80 -2.68 -4.49
C TRP A 391 -0.43 -4.14 -4.72
N TYR A 392 -1.20 -4.89 -5.53
CA TYR A 392 -1.13 -6.35 -5.56
C TYR A 392 -0.06 -6.87 -6.52
N SER A 393 0.92 -7.58 -5.95
CA SER A 393 1.69 -8.64 -6.59
C SER A 393 1.73 -9.83 -5.62
N GLU A 394 2.01 -11.05 -6.11
CA GLU A 394 2.15 -12.21 -5.21
C GLU A 394 3.22 -11.94 -4.13
N GLN A 395 4.32 -11.30 -4.54
CA GLN A 395 5.45 -10.94 -3.69
C GLN A 395 5.08 -9.84 -2.69
N ALA A 396 4.48 -8.73 -3.15
CA ALA A 396 4.10 -7.60 -2.29
C ALA A 396 3.09 -8.02 -1.22
N SER A 397 2.14 -8.89 -1.58
CA SER A 397 1.15 -9.44 -0.65
C SER A 397 1.82 -10.23 0.47
N VAL A 398 2.75 -11.13 0.13
CA VAL A 398 3.50 -11.91 1.13
C VAL A 398 4.36 -10.99 1.99
N GLU A 399 5.12 -10.06 1.39
CA GLU A 399 5.98 -9.13 2.13
C GLU A 399 5.19 -8.28 3.13
N ALA A 400 4.03 -7.75 2.71
CA ALA A 400 3.16 -6.96 3.56
C ALA A 400 2.67 -7.75 4.78
N ARG A 401 2.20 -8.98 4.55
CA ARG A 401 1.68 -9.87 5.60
C ARG A 401 2.78 -10.32 6.56
N GLU A 402 3.96 -10.65 6.04
CA GLU A 402 5.10 -11.01 6.87
C GLU A 402 5.54 -9.85 7.77
N GLU A 403 5.65 -8.62 7.22
CA GLU A 403 6.04 -7.46 8.01
C GLU A 403 4.98 -7.11 9.06
N ALA A 404 3.70 -7.20 8.72
CA ALA A 404 2.62 -7.00 9.68
C ALA A 404 2.67 -8.02 10.84
N ALA A 405 2.89 -9.30 10.53
CA ALA A 405 3.07 -10.34 11.54
C ALA A 405 4.32 -10.10 12.41
N ARG A 406 5.44 -9.65 11.82
CA ARG A 406 6.64 -9.27 12.57
C ARG A 406 6.38 -8.08 13.49
N GLU A 407 5.59 -7.11 13.06
CA GLU A 407 5.22 -5.95 13.89
C GLU A 407 4.34 -6.37 15.08
N VAL A 408 3.36 -7.25 14.87
CA VAL A 408 2.61 -7.87 15.98
C VAL A 408 3.53 -8.61 16.93
N ARG A 409 4.49 -9.39 16.40
CA ARG A 409 5.49 -10.10 17.23
C ARG A 409 6.27 -9.11 18.11
N ARG A 410 6.77 -8.00 17.54
CA ARG A 410 7.47 -6.94 18.31
C ARG A 410 6.60 -6.34 19.39
N ALA A 411 5.31 -6.13 19.11
CA ALA A 411 4.35 -5.60 20.06
C ALA A 411 4.13 -6.56 21.25
N ILE A 412 4.08 -7.88 20.99
CA ILE A 412 3.86 -8.90 22.01
C ILE A 412 5.12 -9.13 22.85
N THR A 413 6.30 -9.21 22.22
CA THR A 413 7.55 -9.54 22.93
C THR A 413 8.26 -8.31 23.51
N GLY A 414 7.90 -7.11 23.06
CA GLY A 414 8.52 -5.85 23.43
C GLY A 414 7.60 -4.92 24.23
N ARG A 415 8.06 -3.68 24.40
CA ARG A 415 7.30 -2.60 25.04
C ARG A 415 6.69 -1.70 23.99
N ILE A 416 5.37 -1.53 24.02
CA ILE A 416 4.62 -0.58 23.17
C ILE A 416 4.73 0.83 23.78
N PRO A 417 4.94 1.90 22.97
CA PRO A 417 5.16 1.90 21.52
C PRO A 417 6.64 1.78 21.09
N ASP A 418 7.59 1.72 22.03
CA ASP A 418 9.02 1.85 21.72
C ASP A 418 9.61 0.72 20.86
N SER A 419 9.08 -0.49 20.97
CA SER A 419 9.54 -1.65 20.20
C SER A 419 8.94 -1.74 18.79
N LEU A 420 7.94 -0.91 18.49
CA LEU A 420 7.25 -0.91 17.21
C LEU A 420 8.10 -0.21 16.15
N LYS A 421 8.12 -0.76 14.93
CA LYS A 421 8.90 -0.21 13.82
C LYS A 421 8.21 0.99 13.19
N ASN A 422 6.91 0.88 12.93
CA ASN A 422 6.14 1.83 12.13
C ASN A 422 4.84 2.23 12.84
N CYS A 423 4.93 2.69 14.09
CA CYS A 423 3.79 3.21 14.83
C CYS A 423 3.42 4.60 14.32
N VAL A 424 2.24 4.73 13.71
CA VAL A 424 1.76 5.97 13.07
C VAL A 424 1.10 6.94 14.05
N ASN A 425 0.75 6.48 15.25
CA ASN A 425 0.11 7.28 16.29
C ASN A 425 0.96 7.46 17.55
N LYS A 426 2.29 7.31 17.43
CA LYS A 426 3.23 7.39 18.56
C LYS A 426 3.15 8.70 19.32
N GLU A 427 3.05 9.82 18.60
CA GLU A 427 2.96 11.16 19.21
C GLU A 427 1.69 11.30 20.06
N TYR A 428 0.54 10.82 19.56
CA TYR A 428 -0.72 10.81 20.30
C TYR A 428 -0.65 9.91 21.54
N LEU A 429 -0.03 8.74 21.46
CA LEU A 429 0.16 7.85 22.62
C LEU A 429 1.01 8.49 23.71
N MET A 430 2.09 9.17 23.31
CA MET A 430 2.97 9.87 24.25
C MET A 430 2.27 11.08 24.88
N ALA A 431 1.45 11.80 24.12
CA ALA A 431 0.66 12.93 24.62
C ALA A 431 -0.48 12.50 25.55
N ALA A 432 -1.21 11.44 25.20
CA ALA A 432 -2.27 10.87 26.04
C ALA A 432 -1.71 10.33 27.37
N SER A 433 -0.46 9.87 27.39
CA SER A 433 0.24 9.46 28.62
C SER A 433 0.63 10.64 29.53
N GLN A 434 0.57 11.89 29.04
CA GLN A 434 1.08 13.09 29.73
C GLN A 434 -0.02 14.02 30.31
N TRP A 435 -1.33 13.75 30.12
CA TRP A 435 -2.43 14.64 30.56
C TRP A 435 -3.50 13.91 31.41
N PRO A 436 -3.82 14.38 32.64
CA PRO A 436 -2.92 14.58 33.76
C PRO A 436 -3.37 13.81 35.03
N SER A 437 -2.38 13.59 35.90
CA SER A 437 -2.60 13.53 37.34
C SER A 437 -3.31 14.82 37.82
N MET A 438 -4.56 14.70 38.30
CA MET A 438 -5.26 15.51 39.32
C MET A 438 -6.47 14.64 39.75
N GLU A 439 -6.77 14.33 41.01
CA GLU A 439 -6.44 14.94 42.31
C GLU A 439 -5.78 13.95 43.29
N ALA A 440 -4.69 14.36 43.95
CA ALA A 440 -4.22 13.76 45.19
C ALA A 440 -4.95 14.35 46.41
N ALA A 441 -6.25 14.60 46.31
CA ALA A 441 -7.04 15.27 47.35
C ALA A 441 -8.42 14.64 47.59
N THR A 442 -8.59 13.34 47.33
CA THR A 442 -9.73 12.59 47.89
C THR A 442 -9.34 11.14 48.19
N VAL A 443 -8.42 10.93 49.15
CA VAL A 443 -8.25 9.62 49.77
C VAL A 443 -8.69 9.74 51.23
N HIS A 444 -9.83 9.11 51.51
CA HIS A 444 -10.46 9.04 52.82
C HIS A 444 -9.50 8.41 53.85
N PRO A 445 -9.36 8.93 55.10
CA PRO A 445 -8.30 8.50 56.03
C PRO A 445 -8.45 7.11 56.69
N GLU A 446 -9.42 6.27 56.31
CA GLU A 446 -9.83 5.15 57.18
C GLU A 446 -9.51 3.72 56.69
N LEU A 447 -8.61 3.54 55.72
CA LEU A 447 -8.20 2.20 55.29
C LEU A 447 -6.69 1.96 55.40
N ASN A 448 -6.10 2.38 56.52
CA ASN A 448 -4.79 1.90 56.94
C ASN A 448 -4.94 0.78 57.97
N GLY A 449 -4.90 -0.47 57.48
CA GLY A 449 -4.86 -1.66 58.31
C GLY A 449 -3.92 -2.72 57.71
N ALA A 450 -2.79 -2.94 58.38
CA ALA A 450 -1.92 -4.13 58.36
C ALA A 450 -1.08 -4.38 57.07
N THR A 451 0.15 -3.86 57.01
CA THR A 451 1.44 -4.54 57.35
C THR A 451 2.01 -5.47 56.29
N TYR A 452 3.10 -5.04 55.64
CA TYR A 452 4.42 -5.69 55.72
C TYR A 452 5.51 -4.63 55.45
N ARG A 453 6.34 -4.38 56.46
CA ARG A 453 7.52 -3.49 56.44
C ARG A 453 8.73 -4.37 56.73
N PHE A 454 9.71 -4.46 55.83
CA PHE A 454 11.03 -4.98 56.19
C PHE A 454 11.83 -3.89 56.94
N PRO A 455 12.55 -4.21 58.03
CA PRO A 455 13.28 -3.21 58.80
C PRO A 455 14.73 -3.01 58.31
N PRO A 456 15.28 -1.78 58.36
CA PRO A 456 16.72 -1.57 58.24
C PRO A 456 17.41 -1.43 59.63
N GLY A 457 18.54 -2.12 59.79
CA GLY A 457 19.71 -1.64 60.54
C GLY A 457 20.10 -2.34 61.86
N LEU A 458 21.33 -2.89 61.89
CA LEU A 458 22.29 -3.06 63.02
C LEU A 458 23.53 -3.78 62.39
N ILE A 459 24.80 -3.34 62.37
CA ILE A 459 25.67 -2.56 63.29
C ILE A 459 26.86 -1.89 62.53
N ASN A 460 27.30 -0.74 63.08
CA ASN A 460 28.52 0.07 62.84
C ASN A 460 29.88 -0.64 62.75
N VAL A 461 30.85 -0.04 62.01
CA VAL A 461 32.15 0.47 62.54
C VAL A 461 32.57 1.71 61.70
N ALA A 462 33.29 2.62 62.35
CA ALA A 462 33.38 4.06 62.17
C ALA A 462 34.37 4.64 61.13
N ALA A 463 34.18 5.94 60.95
CA ALA A 463 34.80 6.98 60.13
C ALA A 463 36.31 7.26 60.27
N ALA A 464 36.87 7.91 59.24
CA ALA A 464 37.65 9.15 59.34
C ALA A 464 37.73 9.79 57.93
N GLY A 465 36.96 10.85 57.64
CA GLY A 465 37.44 12.25 57.66
C GLY A 465 37.43 12.77 56.20
N GLY A 466 37.07 13.99 55.82
CA GLY A 466 36.62 15.22 56.45
C GLY A 466 36.57 16.26 55.31
N LEU A 467 35.44 16.94 55.13
CA LEU A 467 35.29 18.19 54.33
C LEU A 467 36.05 19.33 55.05
N PRO A 468 36.29 20.56 54.50
CA PRO A 468 35.44 21.37 53.60
C PRO A 468 36.27 22.16 52.54
N GLY A 469 35.82 23.08 51.65
CA GLY A 469 34.64 23.93 51.46
C GLY A 469 35.11 25.34 50.99
N ALA A 470 34.20 26.13 50.40
CA ALA A 470 34.32 27.54 49.96
C ALA A 470 35.10 27.83 48.66
N GLY A 471 34.75 28.79 47.78
CA GLY A 471 33.71 29.83 47.74
C GLY A 471 33.97 30.75 46.51
N THR A 472 32.97 31.55 46.11
CA THR A 472 33.02 32.87 45.40
C THR A 472 33.98 33.00 44.18
N GLY A 473 33.56 33.16 42.92
CA GLY A 473 32.70 34.20 42.34
C GLY A 473 33.52 35.44 41.93
N VAL A 474 33.87 35.64 40.64
CA VAL A 474 34.11 36.97 40.00
C VAL A 474 34.18 36.85 38.46
N ASP A 475 33.85 37.97 37.82
CA ASP A 475 33.68 38.34 36.41
C ASP A 475 34.78 38.08 35.37
N SER A 476 34.30 37.94 34.13
CA SER A 476 34.74 38.55 32.86
C SER A 476 36.21 38.94 32.66
N LEU A 477 36.84 38.40 31.60
CA LEU A 477 37.73 39.17 30.72
C LEU A 477 37.96 38.50 29.36
N VAL A 478 38.07 39.38 28.37
CA VAL A 478 38.11 39.20 26.92
C VAL A 478 39.53 38.88 26.42
N SER A 479 39.66 37.90 25.51
CA SER A 479 40.62 37.83 24.38
C SER A 479 40.45 36.46 23.70
N GLY A 480 40.22 36.29 22.40
CA GLY A 480 40.68 37.09 21.28
C GLY A 480 41.85 36.37 20.59
N MET A 481 41.56 35.40 19.71
CA MET A 481 42.47 35.02 18.63
C MET A 481 41.69 34.63 17.39
N ALA A 482 41.72 35.54 16.42
CA ALA A 482 41.29 35.36 15.05
C ALA A 482 42.42 34.72 14.23
N HIS A 483 42.07 33.82 13.32
CA HIS A 483 42.83 33.59 12.10
C HIS A 483 41.93 33.96 10.92
N GLY A 484 42.24 35.11 10.31
CA GLY A 484 41.69 35.53 9.03
C GLY A 484 42.54 35.02 7.88
N ILE A 485 41.88 34.60 6.80
CA ILE A 485 42.42 34.64 5.43
C ILE A 485 41.36 35.30 4.55
N THR A 486 41.84 36.18 3.68
CA THR A 486 41.21 37.25 2.88
C THR A 486 40.30 36.80 1.72
N PRO A 487 39.40 37.68 1.23
CA PRO A 487 38.51 37.42 0.10
C PRO A 487 39.19 37.73 -1.24
N VAL A 488 38.84 36.99 -2.31
CA VAL A 488 39.30 37.24 -3.68
C VAL A 488 38.10 37.62 -4.56
N THR A 489 38.23 38.76 -5.25
CA THR A 489 37.30 39.35 -6.23
C THR A 489 37.59 38.87 -7.66
N HIS A 490 36.53 38.66 -8.46
CA HIS A 490 36.52 38.29 -9.90
C HIS A 490 37.06 39.39 -10.84
N PRO A 491 37.48 39.04 -12.09
CA PRO A 491 36.65 39.29 -13.30
C PRO A 491 36.94 38.31 -14.50
N PRO A 492 36.50 38.55 -15.76
CA PRO A 492 35.14 38.48 -16.31
C PRO A 492 34.98 37.43 -17.46
N HIS A 493 33.73 37.27 -17.94
CA HIS A 493 33.21 36.37 -18.99
C HIS A 493 33.97 36.27 -20.33
N ALA A 494 33.91 35.07 -20.95
CA ALA A 494 33.95 34.86 -22.41
C ALA A 494 33.03 33.69 -22.83
N PRO A 495 32.49 33.67 -24.08
CA PRO A 495 31.22 32.99 -24.43
C PRO A 495 31.36 31.64 -25.17
N SER A 496 30.28 30.85 -25.13
CA SER A 496 30.10 29.58 -25.89
C SER A 496 29.77 29.81 -27.37
N PRO A 497 30.21 28.94 -28.30
CA PRO A 497 29.93 29.08 -29.73
C PRO A 497 28.69 28.29 -30.18
N GLY A 498 27.85 28.91 -31.02
CA GLY A 498 27.04 28.20 -32.03
C GLY A 498 25.54 28.48 -32.06
N GLN A 499 25.13 29.58 -32.71
CA GLN A 499 23.93 29.61 -33.57
C GLN A 499 24.02 30.79 -34.56
N PRO A 500 23.57 30.63 -35.83
CA PRO A 500 23.80 31.60 -36.88
C PRO A 500 22.81 32.77 -36.84
N THR A 501 23.33 33.92 -37.22
CA THR A 501 22.73 35.27 -37.28
C THR A 501 21.53 35.37 -38.24
N LYS A 502 20.42 35.91 -37.74
CA LYS A 502 19.42 36.62 -38.56
C LYS A 502 19.98 38.00 -38.93
N ALA A 503 19.92 38.33 -40.21
CA ALA A 503 20.15 39.68 -40.71
C ALA A 503 18.79 40.34 -40.97
N GLU A 504 18.59 41.54 -40.43
CA GLU A 504 17.55 42.46 -40.89
C GLU A 504 18.09 43.88 -40.78
N ALA A 505 18.17 44.55 -41.92
CA ALA A 505 18.24 46.00 -42.05
C ALA A 505 17.69 46.36 -43.44
N ASP A 506 16.44 46.80 -43.43
CA ASP A 506 16.00 48.09 -43.96
C ASP A 506 16.29 48.45 -45.43
N ARG A 507 15.21 48.59 -46.22
CA ARG A 507 14.99 49.75 -47.13
C ARG A 507 13.64 49.69 -47.86
N ASP A 508 12.87 50.75 -47.63
CA ASP A 508 11.74 51.26 -48.42
C ASP A 508 12.06 51.42 -49.91
N ILE A 509 11.13 51.00 -50.80
CA ILE A 509 10.83 51.60 -52.12
C ILE A 509 9.33 51.36 -52.45
N PRO A 510 8.60 52.31 -53.07
CA PRO A 510 7.13 52.37 -53.10
C PRO A 510 6.45 51.93 -54.42
N SER A 511 5.12 51.82 -54.35
CA SER A 511 4.08 52.04 -55.39
C SER A 511 3.92 51.09 -56.60
N ASP A 512 2.63 50.87 -56.91
CA ASP A 512 1.99 50.46 -58.18
C ASP A 512 2.10 49.00 -58.65
N GLN A 513 1.08 48.18 -58.35
CA GLN A 513 -0.01 47.77 -59.28
C GLN A 513 -0.96 46.76 -58.62
#